data_AF-A0A1X4XYA0-F1
#
_entry.id   AF-A0A1X4XYA0-F1
#
_cell.length_a   1.000
_cell.length_b   1.000
_cell.length_c   1.000
_cell.angle_alpha   90.00
_cell.angle_beta   90.00
_cell.angle_gamma   90.00
#
_symmetry.space_group_name_H-M   'P 1'
#
loop_
_entity.id
_entity.type
_entity.pdbx_description
1 polymer ?
#
loop_
_entity_poly.entity_id
_entity_poly.type
_entity_poly.pdbx_seq_one_letter_code
_entity_poly.pdbx_strand_id
1 'polypeptide(L)'
;MKKIIISLGLGLLLVSNAFAENITMQEIAKNVPFQTQGVKIIKETPIGNGIYEVIVSLPKNQQGQGMPYAIVYASKDFVIVGNLFKNKQNQTMTVMNSLLQPVIEKRIKNSGEYAKTHTSELDALSVAMYKPAKANGKTLFVFTDPACPACEQAKKDLISLANKTGYTIKILPMAEHPESIHLWNGFICGHHTFKDYVDGNYKSEKECKSTMTYVGNASQLAQKMGIFATPTFITSDGKVIVGDNQKELNTLK
;
A
#
# COMPACT_ATOMS: atom_id res chain seq x y z
N MET A 1 -52.32 9.22 71.73
CA MET A 1 -51.66 10.11 70.74
C MET A 1 -50.41 9.40 70.24
N LYS A 2 -50.42 8.91 68.99
CA LYS A 2 -49.29 8.18 68.38
C LYS A 2 -48.25 9.18 67.85
N LYS A 3 -47.00 9.09 68.29
CA LYS A 3 -45.87 9.80 67.67
C LYS A 3 -45.21 8.88 66.64
N ILE A 4 -45.25 9.28 65.37
CA ILE A 4 -44.55 8.63 64.26
C ILE A 4 -43.18 9.31 64.15
N ILE A 5 -42.11 8.54 64.31
CA ILE A 5 -40.73 8.98 64.03
C ILE A 5 -40.44 8.56 62.60
N ILE A 6 -40.33 9.53 61.69
CA ILE A 6 -39.90 9.33 60.32
C ILE A 6 -38.37 9.43 60.31
N SER A 7 -37.68 8.29 60.22
CA SER A 7 -36.23 8.27 59.98
C SER A 7 -35.96 8.54 58.51
N LEU A 8 -35.39 9.71 58.22
CA LEU A 8 -34.95 10.10 56.89
C LEU A 8 -33.62 9.40 56.58
N GLY A 9 -33.67 8.28 55.87
CA GLY A 9 -32.48 7.57 55.39
C GLY A 9 -31.85 8.32 54.21
N LEU A 10 -30.75 9.03 54.48
CA LEU A 10 -29.92 9.67 53.45
C LEU A 10 -29.10 8.60 52.73
N GLY A 11 -29.64 8.06 51.64
CA GLY A 11 -28.94 7.10 50.78
C GLY A 11 -27.82 7.79 50.01
N LEU A 12 -26.57 7.54 50.41
CA LEU A 12 -25.38 7.92 49.65
C LEU A 12 -25.33 7.06 48.37
N LEU A 13 -25.71 7.64 47.23
CA LEU A 13 -25.47 7.05 45.91
C LEU A 13 -23.97 7.15 45.61
N LEU A 14 -23.23 6.08 45.91
CA LEU A 14 -21.86 5.89 45.41
C LEU A 14 -21.96 5.61 43.91
N VAL A 15 -21.81 6.67 43.10
CA VAL A 15 -21.58 6.52 41.67
C VAL A 15 -20.17 5.99 41.50
N SER A 16 -20.03 4.67 41.38
CA SER A 16 -18.78 4.04 40.97
C SER A 16 -18.50 4.45 39.52
N ASN A 17 -17.66 5.46 39.34
CA ASN A 17 -16.96 5.64 38.07
C ASN A 17 -16.07 4.42 37.89
N ALA A 18 -16.60 3.36 37.27
CA ALA A 18 -15.80 2.30 36.71
C ALA A 18 -14.99 2.91 35.57
N PHE A 19 -13.86 3.52 35.91
CA PHE A 19 -12.82 3.83 34.95
C PHE A 19 -12.40 2.48 34.36
N ALA A 20 -12.81 2.22 33.13
CA ALA A 20 -12.28 1.09 32.38
C ALA A 20 -10.76 1.31 32.31
N GLU A 21 -9.98 0.52 33.05
CA GLU A 21 -8.53 0.60 32.98
C GLU A 21 -8.11 0.31 31.54
N ASN A 22 -7.38 1.25 30.95
CA ASN A 22 -6.84 1.13 29.61
C ASN A 22 -5.79 0.02 29.57
N ILE A 23 -5.72 -0.68 28.44
CA ILE A 23 -4.70 -1.70 28.22
C ILE A 23 -3.31 -1.09 28.01
N THR A 24 -2.29 -1.72 28.57
CA THR A 24 -0.91 -1.23 28.51
C THR A 24 -0.03 -2.06 27.58
N MET A 25 1.07 -1.47 27.09
CA MET A 25 2.08 -2.24 26.34
C MET A 25 2.69 -3.38 27.15
N GLN A 26 2.75 -3.27 28.48
CA GLN A 26 3.26 -4.34 29.35
C GLN A 26 2.31 -5.54 29.34
N GLU A 27 1.00 -5.30 29.40
CA GLU A 27 -0.02 -6.35 29.30
C GLU A 27 -0.02 -7.02 27.92
N ILE A 28 0.24 -6.28 26.85
CA ILE A 28 0.39 -6.87 25.53
C ILE A 28 1.69 -7.68 25.44
N ALA A 29 2.82 -7.11 25.88
CA ALA A 29 4.15 -7.71 25.76
C ALA A 29 4.30 -9.04 26.52
N LYS A 30 3.68 -9.18 27.70
CA LYS A 30 3.73 -10.44 28.47
C LYS A 30 2.98 -11.61 27.80
N ASN A 31 2.08 -11.31 26.86
CA ASN A 31 1.14 -12.26 26.26
C ASN A 31 1.48 -12.63 24.81
N VAL A 32 2.61 -12.15 24.27
CA VAL A 32 3.05 -12.42 22.89
C VAL A 32 4.43 -13.08 22.85
N PRO A 33 4.69 -13.99 21.91
CA PRO A 33 5.99 -14.68 21.81
C PRO A 33 7.08 -13.86 21.10
N PHE A 34 6.76 -12.64 20.63
CA PHE A 34 7.64 -11.81 19.81
C PHE A 34 8.07 -10.52 20.53
N GLN A 35 9.24 -9.98 20.15
CA GLN A 35 9.80 -8.76 20.74
C GLN A 35 8.96 -7.53 20.38
N THR A 36 8.62 -6.74 21.39
CA THR A 36 7.80 -5.51 21.26
C THR A 36 8.62 -4.23 21.38
N GLN A 37 9.95 -4.31 21.34
CA GLN A 37 10.82 -3.15 21.44
C GLN A 37 10.53 -2.15 20.31
N GLY A 38 10.29 -0.89 20.67
CA GLY A 38 9.95 0.18 19.72
C GLY A 38 8.50 0.19 19.26
N VAL A 39 7.67 -0.77 19.67
CA VAL A 39 6.22 -0.78 19.45
C VAL A 39 5.55 0.17 20.45
N LYS A 40 4.59 0.98 20.00
CA LYS A 40 3.85 1.92 20.85
C LYS A 40 2.37 1.82 20.58
N ILE A 41 1.53 1.85 21.63
CA ILE A 41 0.09 2.01 21.46
C ILE A 41 -0.19 3.41 20.93
N ILE A 42 -0.92 3.47 19.82
CA ILE A 42 -1.41 4.71 19.22
C ILE A 42 -2.83 5.00 19.68
N LYS A 43 -3.63 3.94 19.82
CA LYS A 43 -5.01 4.03 20.26
C LYS A 43 -5.48 2.67 20.77
N GLU A 44 -6.23 2.68 21.85
CA GLU A 44 -7.07 1.55 22.25
C GLU A 44 -8.56 1.92 22.15
N THR A 45 -9.41 0.94 21.85
CA THR A 45 -10.87 1.12 21.80
C THR A 45 -11.53 -0.11 22.42
N PRO A 46 -12.30 0.04 23.53
CA PRO A 46 -13.04 -1.07 24.10
C PRO A 46 -14.05 -1.61 23.08
N ILE A 47 -14.03 -2.92 22.82
CA ILE A 47 -14.98 -3.57 21.91
C ILE A 47 -15.96 -4.53 22.62
N GLY A 48 -15.82 -4.67 23.94
CA GLY A 48 -16.70 -5.47 24.80
C GLY A 48 -15.97 -6.61 25.52
N ASN A 49 -16.56 -7.11 26.61
CA ASN A 49 -16.04 -8.26 27.38
C ASN A 49 -14.57 -8.14 27.83
N GLY A 50 -14.13 -6.92 28.16
CA GLY A 50 -12.74 -6.67 28.57
C GLY A 50 -11.71 -6.77 27.44
N ILE A 51 -12.16 -6.81 26.18
CA ILE A 51 -11.30 -6.82 24.99
C ILE A 51 -11.25 -5.42 24.39
N TYR A 52 -10.03 -5.02 24.01
CA TYR A 52 -9.71 -3.79 23.35
C TYR A 52 -9.21 -4.08 21.92
N GLU A 53 -9.68 -3.30 20.96
CA GLU A 53 -8.96 -3.12 19.70
C GLU A 53 -7.79 -2.17 19.95
N VAL A 54 -6.56 -2.64 19.71
CA VAL A 54 -5.34 -1.89 19.97
C VAL A 54 -4.59 -1.66 18.67
N ILE A 55 -4.44 -0.39 18.32
CA ILE A 55 -3.62 0.06 17.21
C ILE A 55 -2.24 0.35 17.75
N VAL A 56 -1.23 -0.35 17.23
CA VAL A 56 0.16 -0.14 17.60
C VAL A 56 0.97 0.38 16.41
N SER A 57 1.90 1.30 16.66
CA SER A 57 2.91 1.69 15.67
C SER A 57 4.05 0.70 15.68
N LEU A 58 4.49 0.28 14.49
CA LEU A 58 5.64 -0.59 14.33
C LEU A 58 6.90 0.23 14.02
N PRO A 59 8.07 -0.16 14.55
CA PRO A 59 9.33 0.43 14.15
C PRO A 59 9.58 0.16 12.66
N LYS A 60 10.13 1.16 11.96
CA LYS A 60 10.57 0.97 10.58
C LYS A 60 11.80 0.06 10.54
N ASN A 61 11.96 -0.72 9.47
CA ASN A 61 13.21 -1.41 9.22
C ASN A 61 14.33 -0.40 8.87
N GLN A 62 15.58 -0.88 8.75
CA GLN A 62 16.73 -0.01 8.46
C GLN A 62 16.61 0.74 7.14
N GLN A 63 15.82 0.22 6.20
CA GLN A 63 15.51 0.85 4.91
C GLN A 63 14.33 1.86 5.00
N GLY A 64 13.80 2.11 6.21
CA GLY A 64 12.66 3.01 6.42
C GLY A 64 11.32 2.45 5.96
N GLN A 65 11.27 1.15 5.65
CA GLN A 65 10.14 0.41 5.10
C GLN A 65 9.44 -0.42 6.18
N GLY A 66 8.24 -0.92 5.84
CA GLY A 66 7.39 -1.72 6.71
C GLY A 66 5.99 -1.14 6.86
N MET A 67 5.07 -1.97 7.33
CA MET A 67 3.73 -1.54 7.72
C MET A 67 3.87 -0.64 8.95
N PRO A 68 3.36 0.61 8.92
CA PRO A 68 3.53 1.53 10.03
C PRO A 68 2.68 1.16 11.24
N TYR A 69 1.63 0.36 11.03
CA TYR A 69 0.66 -0.01 12.06
C TYR A 69 0.34 -1.50 12.02
N ALA A 70 0.05 -2.05 13.20
CA ALA A 70 -0.66 -3.32 13.36
C ALA A 70 -1.89 -3.11 14.24
N ILE A 71 -2.91 -3.94 14.04
CA ILE A 71 -4.10 -4.00 14.88
C ILE A 71 -4.11 -5.36 15.56
N VAL A 72 -4.17 -5.36 16.88
CA VAL A 72 -4.35 -6.57 17.69
C VAL A 72 -5.57 -6.40 18.59
N TYR A 73 -6.18 -7.50 18.99
CA TYR A 73 -7.25 -7.50 19.96
C TYR A 73 -6.71 -8.04 21.26
N ALA A 74 -6.86 -7.33 22.37
CA ALA A 74 -6.17 -7.72 23.59
C ALA A 74 -7.01 -7.45 24.83
N SER A 75 -6.82 -8.31 25.82
CA SER A 75 -7.26 -8.13 27.20
C SER A 75 -6.02 -8.03 28.09
N LYS A 76 -6.21 -7.96 29.41
CA LYS A 76 -5.10 -8.04 30.37
C LYS A 76 -4.40 -9.41 30.37
N ASP A 77 -5.07 -10.45 29.89
CA ASP A 77 -4.66 -11.85 30.07
C ASP A 77 -4.33 -12.57 28.75
N PHE A 78 -4.67 -11.98 27.60
CA PHE A 78 -4.38 -12.58 26.30
C PHE A 78 -4.35 -11.55 25.16
N VAL A 79 -3.70 -11.94 24.05
CA VAL A 79 -3.69 -11.21 22.77
C VAL A 79 -4.22 -12.13 21.67
N ILE A 80 -5.12 -11.61 20.85
CA ILE A 80 -5.70 -12.22 19.66
C ILE A 80 -5.14 -11.47 18.44
N VAL A 81 -4.48 -12.21 17.56
CA VAL A 81 -4.01 -11.72 16.27
C VAL A 81 -4.96 -12.26 15.20
N GLY A 82 -5.58 -11.36 14.44
CA GLY A 82 -6.53 -11.76 13.40
C GLY A 82 -7.45 -10.62 12.98
N ASN A 83 -8.54 -10.98 12.32
CA ASN A 83 -9.55 -10.03 11.85
C ASN A 83 -10.83 -10.15 12.68
N LEU A 84 -11.34 -9.02 13.14
CA LEU A 84 -12.67 -8.89 13.71
C LEU A 84 -13.70 -8.76 12.59
N PHE A 85 -14.64 -9.70 12.56
CA PHE A 85 -15.80 -9.62 11.70
C PHE A 85 -17.05 -9.28 12.52
N LYS A 86 -17.78 -8.27 12.08
CA LYS A 86 -19.08 -7.88 12.66
C LYS A 86 -20.06 -7.65 11.52
N ASN A 87 -21.24 -8.26 11.60
CA ASN A 87 -22.28 -8.15 10.56
C ASN A 87 -21.77 -8.51 9.15
N LYS A 88 -20.97 -9.58 9.03
CA LYS A 88 -20.32 -10.04 7.79
C LYS A 88 -19.31 -9.03 7.18
N GLN A 89 -18.89 -8.01 7.92
CA GLN A 89 -17.89 -7.03 7.49
C GLN A 89 -16.60 -7.18 8.30
N ASN A 90 -15.45 -7.09 7.64
CA ASN A 90 -14.14 -7.08 8.27
C ASN A 90 -13.84 -5.70 8.86
N GLN A 91 -14.07 -5.55 10.17
CA GLN A 91 -13.89 -4.28 10.88
C GLN A 91 -12.42 -3.89 10.99
N THR A 92 -11.53 -4.87 11.19
CA THR A 92 -10.07 -4.66 11.23
C THR A 92 -9.60 -3.99 9.95
N MET A 93 -10.05 -4.46 8.80
CA MET A 93 -9.67 -3.87 7.51
C MET A 93 -10.27 -2.49 7.29
N THR A 94 -11.48 -2.22 7.77
CA THR A 94 -12.04 -0.86 7.74
C THR A 94 -11.18 0.12 8.53
N VAL A 95 -10.77 -0.24 9.75
CA VAL A 95 -9.89 0.58 10.59
C VAL A 95 -8.51 0.72 9.96
N MET A 96 -7.92 -0.39 9.51
CA MET A 96 -6.62 -0.40 8.85
C MET A 96 -6.62 0.50 7.60
N ASN A 97 -7.65 0.42 6.76
CA ASN A 97 -7.76 1.25 5.57
C ASN A 97 -7.80 2.74 5.94
N SER A 98 -8.56 3.12 6.99
CA SER A 98 -8.60 4.50 7.47
C SER A 98 -7.25 4.97 8.04
N LEU A 99 -6.50 4.11 8.72
CA LEU A 99 -5.17 4.44 9.25
C LEU A 99 -4.14 4.62 8.15
N LEU A 100 -4.24 3.82 7.08
CA LEU A 100 -3.29 3.86 5.97
C LEU A 100 -3.60 4.98 4.97
N GLN A 101 -4.84 5.46 4.85
CA GLN A 101 -5.20 6.55 3.92
C GLN A 101 -4.22 7.73 3.95
N PRO A 102 -3.95 8.41 5.08
CA PRO A 102 -3.04 9.56 5.08
C PRO A 102 -1.60 9.19 4.71
N VAL A 103 -1.17 7.95 5.00
CA VAL A 103 0.15 7.45 4.60
C VAL A 103 0.21 7.24 3.09
N ILE A 104 -0.83 6.64 2.51
CA ILE A 104 -0.97 6.40 1.07
C ILE A 104 -1.03 7.73 0.32
N GLU A 105 -1.86 8.68 0.75
CA GLU A 105 -1.98 10.01 0.15
C GLU A 105 -0.65 10.75 0.16
N LYS A 106 0.08 10.72 1.28
CA LYS A 106 1.41 11.31 1.38
C LYS A 106 2.40 10.66 0.41
N ARG A 107 2.36 9.32 0.27
CA ARG A 107 3.22 8.60 -0.70
C ARG A 107 2.88 9.00 -2.12
N ILE A 108 1.61 8.94 -2.52
CA ILE A 108 1.11 9.35 -3.84
C ILE A 108 1.57 10.76 -4.18
N LYS A 109 1.38 11.72 -3.26
CA LYS A 109 1.84 13.10 -3.45
C LYS A 109 3.36 13.16 -3.69
N ASN A 110 4.13 12.50 -2.83
CA ASN A 110 5.59 12.49 -2.95
C ASN A 110 6.07 11.83 -4.25
N SER A 111 5.46 10.70 -4.67
CA SER A 111 5.78 10.03 -5.93
C SER A 111 5.51 10.95 -7.13
N GLY A 112 4.38 11.67 -7.09
CA GLY A 112 4.00 12.64 -8.11
C GLY A 112 4.98 13.81 -8.23
N GLU A 113 5.34 14.43 -7.10
CA GLU A 113 6.34 15.51 -7.08
C GLU A 113 7.73 15.04 -7.54
N TYR A 114 8.12 13.82 -7.17
CA TYR A 114 9.36 13.22 -7.65
C TYR A 114 9.35 13.09 -9.18
N ALA A 115 8.28 12.54 -9.75
CA ALA A 115 8.17 12.33 -11.19
C ALA A 115 8.24 13.63 -12.00
N LYS A 116 7.67 14.73 -11.50
CA LYS A 116 7.75 16.05 -12.15
C LYS A 116 9.19 16.57 -12.31
N THR A 117 10.07 16.23 -11.37
CA THR A 117 11.42 16.79 -11.27
C THR A 117 12.53 15.85 -11.74
N HIS A 118 12.21 14.56 -11.91
CA HIS A 118 13.18 13.51 -12.26
C HIS A 118 12.72 12.64 -13.44
N THR A 119 12.03 13.23 -14.43
CA THR A 119 11.58 12.50 -15.63
C THR A 119 12.74 11.85 -16.39
N SER A 120 13.93 12.45 -16.38
CA SER A 120 15.13 11.88 -17.01
C SER A 120 15.57 10.56 -16.38
N GLU A 121 15.45 10.41 -15.05
CA GLU A 121 15.76 9.15 -14.36
C GLU A 121 14.75 8.06 -14.74
N LEU A 122 13.46 8.42 -14.80
CA LEU A 122 12.39 7.51 -15.21
C LEU A 122 12.55 7.08 -16.68
N ASP A 123 12.93 8.01 -17.54
CA ASP A 123 13.19 7.77 -18.96
C ASP A 123 14.37 6.81 -19.16
N ALA A 124 15.47 7.02 -18.44
CA ALA A 124 16.68 6.21 -18.54
C ALA A 124 16.48 4.75 -18.10
N LEU A 125 15.49 4.49 -17.24
CA LEU A 125 15.16 3.15 -16.74
C LEU A 125 13.98 2.49 -17.47
N SER A 126 13.41 3.16 -18.47
CA SER A 126 12.32 2.58 -19.26
C SER A 126 12.83 1.51 -20.23
N VAL A 127 12.16 0.36 -20.28
CA VAL A 127 12.57 -0.80 -21.10
C VAL A 127 11.78 -0.93 -22.40
N ALA A 128 10.64 -0.24 -22.49
CA ALA A 128 9.82 -0.18 -23.70
C ALA A 128 9.03 1.12 -23.72
N MET A 129 8.68 1.57 -24.92
CA MET A 129 7.84 2.76 -25.09
C MET A 129 6.90 2.68 -26.28
N TYR A 130 5.77 3.37 -26.17
CA TYR A 130 4.84 3.62 -27.25
C TYR A 130 4.54 5.11 -27.36
N LYS A 131 4.82 5.69 -28.52
CA LYS A 131 4.49 7.08 -28.84
C LYS A 131 3.34 7.10 -29.84
N PRO A 132 2.15 7.62 -29.48
CA PRO A 132 1.02 7.70 -30.40
C PRO A 132 1.28 8.76 -31.49
N ALA A 133 0.59 8.65 -32.63
CA ALA A 133 0.74 9.61 -33.73
C ALA A 133 0.38 11.05 -33.32
N LYS A 134 -0.61 11.21 -32.43
CA LYS A 134 -1.06 12.49 -31.88
C LYS A 134 -0.41 12.79 -30.52
N ALA A 135 0.89 12.54 -30.38
CA ALA A 135 1.59 12.73 -29.11
C ALA A 135 1.53 14.20 -28.64
N ASN A 136 1.09 14.43 -27.40
CA ASN A 136 0.89 15.77 -26.82
C ASN A 136 2.10 16.27 -26.00
N GLY A 137 3.21 15.54 -26.01
CA GLY A 137 4.42 15.85 -25.25
C GLY A 137 4.42 15.37 -23.80
N LYS A 138 3.31 14.81 -23.29
CA LYS A 138 3.23 14.21 -21.95
C LYS A 138 3.63 12.73 -21.98
N THR A 139 4.16 12.25 -20.86
CA THR A 139 4.56 10.85 -20.67
C THR A 139 3.75 10.20 -19.56
N LEU A 140 3.36 8.95 -19.74
CA LEU A 140 2.81 8.07 -18.72
C LEU A 140 3.84 6.96 -18.43
N PHE A 141 4.44 7.03 -17.25
CA PHE A 141 5.35 6.02 -16.73
C PHE A 141 4.54 4.90 -16.08
N VAL A 142 4.85 3.66 -16.40
CA VAL A 142 4.13 2.48 -15.92
C VAL A 142 5.12 1.56 -15.21
N PHE A 143 5.10 1.59 -13.88
CA PHE A 143 5.79 0.60 -13.06
C PHE A 143 4.98 -0.68 -13.07
N THR A 144 5.55 -1.76 -13.58
CA THR A 144 4.82 -2.99 -13.88
C THR A 144 5.66 -4.23 -13.63
N ASP A 145 5.00 -5.33 -13.34
CA ASP A 145 5.59 -6.65 -13.14
C ASP A 145 4.90 -7.66 -14.10
N PRO A 146 5.62 -8.36 -14.98
CA PRO A 146 5.05 -9.28 -15.97
C PRO A 146 4.43 -10.53 -15.34
N ALA A 147 4.73 -10.81 -14.07
CA ALA A 147 4.13 -11.87 -13.28
C ALA A 147 2.82 -11.46 -12.59
N CYS A 148 2.55 -10.15 -12.49
CA CYS A 148 1.41 -9.62 -11.75
C CYS A 148 0.12 -9.72 -12.59
N PRO A 149 -0.93 -10.44 -12.13
CA PRO A 149 -2.18 -10.58 -12.88
C PRO A 149 -2.87 -9.25 -13.19
N ALA A 150 -2.79 -8.27 -12.28
CA ALA A 150 -3.34 -6.94 -12.51
C ALA A 150 -2.58 -6.17 -13.59
N CYS A 151 -1.26 -6.35 -13.69
CA CYS A 151 -0.45 -5.77 -14.76
C CYS A 151 -0.80 -6.35 -16.13
N GLU A 152 -0.98 -7.67 -16.19
CA GLU A 152 -1.41 -8.38 -17.41
C GLU A 152 -2.78 -7.93 -17.89
N GLN A 153 -3.68 -7.58 -16.97
CA GLN A 153 -4.97 -7.01 -17.34
C GLN A 153 -4.82 -5.57 -17.84
N ALA A 154 -4.12 -4.72 -17.09
CA ALA A 154 -4.00 -3.29 -17.40
C ALA A 154 -3.25 -3.02 -18.71
N LYS A 155 -2.28 -3.85 -19.09
CA LYS A 155 -1.46 -3.61 -20.28
C LYS A 155 -2.24 -3.67 -21.60
N LYS A 156 -3.36 -4.40 -21.64
CA LYS A 156 -4.22 -4.58 -22.83
C LYS A 156 -4.76 -3.25 -23.36
N ASP A 157 -5.00 -2.29 -22.47
CA ASP A 157 -5.62 -1.02 -22.81
C ASP A 157 -4.62 0.11 -23.10
N LEU A 158 -3.31 -0.13 -22.90
CA LEU A 158 -2.30 0.94 -22.97
C LEU A 158 -2.21 1.61 -24.34
N ILE A 159 -2.26 0.84 -25.43
CA ILE A 159 -2.21 1.41 -26.78
C ILE A 159 -3.45 2.29 -27.04
N SER A 160 -4.63 1.82 -26.63
CA SER A 160 -5.88 2.57 -26.75
C SER A 160 -5.83 3.86 -25.92
N LEU A 161 -5.38 3.76 -24.67
CA LEU A 161 -5.20 4.90 -23.76
C LEU A 161 -4.23 5.93 -24.34
N ALA A 162 -3.07 5.51 -24.85
CA ALA A 162 -2.10 6.39 -25.50
C ALA A 162 -2.71 7.13 -26.70
N ASN A 163 -3.41 6.40 -27.58
CA ASN A 163 -4.03 6.99 -28.77
C ASN A 163 -5.16 7.96 -28.44
N LYS A 164 -5.94 7.68 -27.39
CA LYS A 164 -7.02 8.54 -26.91
C LYS A 164 -6.49 9.82 -26.27
N THR A 165 -5.44 9.72 -25.45
CA THR A 165 -4.95 10.82 -24.60
C THR A 165 -3.78 11.59 -25.22
N GLY A 166 -3.09 11.02 -26.21
CA GLY A 166 -1.85 11.57 -26.75
C GLY A 166 -0.62 11.36 -25.87
N TYR A 167 -0.72 10.62 -24.76
CA TYR A 167 0.42 10.35 -23.88
C TYR A 167 1.38 9.36 -24.53
N THR A 168 2.69 9.63 -24.41
CA THR A 168 3.72 8.62 -24.65
C THR A 168 3.77 7.68 -23.45
N ILE A 169 3.67 6.36 -23.65
CA ILE A 169 3.74 5.39 -22.56
C ILE A 169 5.15 4.84 -22.48
N LYS A 170 5.70 4.75 -21.26
CA LYS A 170 7.00 4.16 -20.96
C LYS A 170 6.89 3.12 -19.86
N ILE A 171 7.48 1.96 -20.08
CA ILE A 171 7.42 0.81 -19.16
C ILE A 171 8.65 0.82 -18.27
N LEU A 172 8.45 0.86 -16.95
CA LEU A 172 9.50 0.66 -15.95
C LEU A 172 9.35 -0.74 -15.32
N PRO A 173 10.40 -1.56 -15.36
CA PRO A 173 10.31 -2.94 -14.91
C PRO A 173 10.41 -3.06 -13.38
N MET A 174 9.49 -3.81 -12.79
CA MET A 174 9.50 -4.21 -11.37
C MET A 174 9.61 -5.73 -11.27
N ALA A 175 10.17 -6.22 -10.18
CA ALA A 175 10.18 -7.65 -9.85
C ALA A 175 9.66 -7.88 -8.44
N GLU A 176 8.34 -7.97 -8.32
CA GLU A 176 7.63 -8.22 -7.06
C GLU A 176 7.37 -9.73 -6.87
N HIS A 177 7.50 -10.53 -7.93
CA HIS A 177 7.31 -11.99 -7.92
C HIS A 177 8.59 -12.75 -8.34
N PRO A 178 8.77 -14.02 -7.91
CA PRO A 178 9.98 -14.80 -8.19
C PRO A 178 10.32 -14.95 -9.69
N GLU A 179 9.32 -15.08 -10.54
CA GLU A 179 9.44 -15.32 -11.98
C GLU A 179 9.68 -14.04 -12.80
N SER A 180 9.46 -12.86 -12.21
CA SER A 180 9.52 -11.56 -12.90
C SER A 180 10.89 -11.31 -13.53
N ILE A 181 11.96 -11.68 -12.84
CA ILE A 181 13.33 -11.50 -13.34
C ILE A 181 13.58 -12.33 -14.59
N HIS A 182 13.08 -13.57 -14.64
CA HIS A 182 13.22 -14.42 -15.82
C HIS A 182 12.46 -13.84 -17.02
N LEU A 183 11.23 -13.38 -16.80
CA LEU A 183 10.41 -12.74 -17.84
C LEU A 183 11.04 -11.44 -18.35
N TRP A 184 11.55 -10.59 -17.44
CA TRP A 184 12.27 -9.39 -17.85
C TRP A 184 13.59 -9.69 -18.56
N ASN A 185 14.29 -10.76 -18.18
CA ASN A 185 15.49 -11.18 -18.90
C ASN A 185 15.16 -11.51 -20.34
N GLY A 186 14.13 -12.34 -20.56
CA GLY A 186 13.70 -12.66 -21.91
C GLY A 186 13.30 -11.42 -22.70
N PHE A 187 12.55 -10.49 -22.09
CA PHE A 187 12.13 -9.23 -22.70
C PHE A 187 13.30 -8.30 -23.08
N ILE A 188 14.14 -7.95 -22.11
CA ILE A 188 15.21 -6.97 -22.24
C ILE A 188 16.31 -7.52 -23.15
N CYS A 189 16.75 -8.76 -22.91
CA CYS A 189 17.83 -9.37 -23.69
C CYS A 189 17.37 -9.84 -25.08
N GLY A 190 16.08 -10.14 -25.22
CA GLY A 190 15.44 -10.38 -26.52
C GLY A 190 15.25 -9.13 -27.37
N HIS A 191 15.44 -7.93 -26.81
CA HIS A 191 15.12 -6.64 -27.43
C HIS A 191 13.66 -6.56 -27.88
N HIS A 192 12.75 -7.06 -27.04
CA HIS A 192 11.32 -7.05 -27.32
C HIS A 192 10.77 -5.62 -27.36
N THR A 193 9.75 -5.43 -28.19
CA THR A 193 9.11 -4.13 -28.40
C THR A 193 8.01 -3.85 -27.39
N PHE A 194 7.48 -2.63 -27.37
CA PHE A 194 6.28 -2.34 -26.59
C PHE A 194 5.08 -3.20 -27.02
N LYS A 195 4.97 -3.55 -28.30
CA LYS A 195 3.91 -4.44 -28.77
C LYS A 195 4.06 -5.84 -28.16
N ASP A 196 5.27 -6.36 -28.11
CA ASP A 196 5.57 -7.64 -27.46
C ASP A 196 5.18 -7.61 -25.98
N TYR A 197 5.45 -6.50 -25.28
CA TYR A 197 5.02 -6.33 -23.89
C TYR A 197 3.49 -6.47 -23.74
N VAL A 198 2.74 -5.73 -24.57
CA VAL A 198 1.26 -5.76 -24.56
C VAL A 198 0.71 -7.15 -24.91
N ASP A 199 1.34 -7.84 -25.87
CA ASP A 199 0.94 -9.18 -26.30
C ASP A 199 1.36 -10.28 -25.30
N GLY A 200 2.23 -9.98 -24.33
CA GLY A 200 2.76 -10.95 -23.37
C GLY A 200 3.91 -11.80 -23.90
N ASN A 201 4.65 -11.31 -24.89
CA ASN A 201 5.80 -11.98 -25.47
C ASN A 201 7.07 -11.64 -24.67
N TYR A 202 7.40 -12.50 -23.72
CA TYR A 202 8.63 -12.41 -22.90
C TYR A 202 9.65 -13.51 -23.24
N LYS A 203 9.33 -14.42 -24.19
CA LYS A 203 10.17 -15.60 -24.47
C LYS A 203 11.40 -15.21 -25.29
N SER A 204 12.57 -15.47 -24.72
CA SER A 204 13.85 -15.40 -25.43
C SER A 204 14.86 -16.32 -24.73
N GLU A 205 15.70 -16.98 -25.52
CA GLU A 205 16.82 -17.79 -25.01
C GLU A 205 18.06 -16.93 -24.71
N LYS A 206 18.00 -15.62 -24.99
CA LYS A 206 19.11 -14.70 -24.76
C LYS A 206 19.20 -14.32 -23.29
N GLU A 207 20.40 -14.37 -22.73
CA GLU A 207 20.71 -13.87 -21.40
C GLU A 207 21.64 -12.66 -21.47
N CYS A 208 21.40 -11.69 -20.60
CA CYS A 208 22.23 -10.49 -20.50
C CYS A 208 22.28 -9.98 -19.06
N LYS A 209 23.47 -9.54 -18.65
CA LYS A 209 23.70 -9.02 -17.29
C LYS A 209 22.95 -7.71 -17.02
N SER A 210 22.52 -7.01 -18.07
CA SER A 210 21.83 -5.71 -17.95
C SER A 210 20.46 -5.81 -17.28
N THR A 211 19.77 -6.96 -17.37
CA THR A 211 18.45 -7.17 -16.75
C THR A 211 18.47 -6.84 -15.25
N MET A 212 19.41 -7.44 -14.50
CA MET A 212 19.51 -7.22 -13.06
C MET A 212 19.77 -5.75 -12.73
N THR A 213 20.57 -5.07 -13.56
CA THR A 213 20.84 -3.63 -13.39
C THR A 213 19.60 -2.79 -13.65
N TYR A 214 18.89 -2.99 -14.77
CA TYR A 214 17.70 -2.20 -15.11
C TYR A 214 16.57 -2.43 -14.12
N VAL A 215 16.23 -3.71 -13.86
CA VAL A 215 15.14 -4.07 -12.93
C VAL A 215 15.49 -3.65 -11.50
N GLY A 216 16.73 -3.86 -11.07
CA GLY A 216 17.20 -3.46 -9.75
C GLY A 216 17.14 -1.94 -9.55
N ASN A 217 17.63 -1.16 -10.52
CA ASN A 217 17.62 0.30 -10.45
C ASN A 217 16.20 0.86 -10.52
N ALA A 218 15.33 0.31 -11.37
CA ALA A 218 13.92 0.70 -11.44
C ALA A 218 13.18 0.38 -10.13
N SER A 219 13.44 -0.79 -9.53
CA SER A 219 12.87 -1.17 -8.23
C SER A 219 13.36 -0.27 -7.10
N GLN A 220 14.64 0.09 -7.08
CA GLN A 220 15.19 1.04 -6.11
C GLN A 220 14.58 2.45 -6.28
N LEU A 221 14.41 2.90 -7.52
CA LEU A 221 13.76 4.16 -7.82
C LEU A 221 12.30 4.16 -7.36
N ALA A 222 11.56 3.09 -7.64
CA ALA A 222 10.19 2.90 -7.18
C ALA A 222 10.09 3.00 -5.64
N GLN A 223 11.00 2.34 -4.92
CA GLN A 223 11.07 2.43 -3.46
C GLN A 223 11.35 3.85 -2.98
N LYS A 224 12.31 4.56 -3.59
CA LYS A 224 12.62 5.97 -3.28
C LYS A 224 11.41 6.88 -3.50
N MET A 225 10.63 6.61 -4.56
CA MET A 225 9.40 7.32 -4.87
C MET A 225 8.24 6.93 -3.95
N GLY A 226 8.35 5.87 -3.16
CA GLY A 226 7.28 5.38 -2.29
C GLY A 226 6.22 4.58 -3.05
N ILE A 227 6.55 4.03 -4.22
CA ILE A 227 5.74 3.08 -4.99
C ILE A 227 5.88 1.70 -4.33
N PHE A 228 4.75 1.05 -4.06
CA PHE A 228 4.70 -0.20 -3.29
C PHE A 228 3.79 -1.27 -3.90
N ALA A 229 3.26 -1.02 -5.09
CA ALA A 229 2.36 -1.93 -5.78
C ALA A 229 2.47 -1.75 -7.29
N THR A 230 2.25 -2.84 -8.02
CA THR A 230 2.11 -2.85 -9.48
C THR A 230 0.69 -3.24 -9.92
N PRO A 231 0.18 -2.71 -11.05
CA PRO A 231 0.78 -1.61 -11.81
C PRO A 231 0.63 -0.28 -11.05
N THR A 232 1.60 0.61 -11.18
CA THR A 232 1.46 2.03 -10.77
C THR A 232 1.77 2.91 -11.97
N PHE A 233 0.83 3.80 -12.28
CA PHE A 233 0.94 4.75 -13.38
C PHE A 233 1.27 6.14 -12.84
N ILE A 234 2.25 6.80 -13.44
CA ILE A 234 2.64 8.15 -13.05
C ILE A 234 2.79 9.01 -14.30
N THR A 235 2.03 10.09 -14.38
CA THR A 235 2.17 11.04 -15.48
C THR A 235 3.38 11.95 -15.25
N SER A 236 3.95 12.49 -16.32
CA SER A 236 5.07 13.46 -16.24
C SER A 236 4.71 14.76 -15.51
N ASP A 237 3.42 15.08 -15.36
CA ASP A 237 2.90 16.18 -14.54
C ASP A 237 2.51 15.73 -13.11
N GLY A 238 2.86 14.51 -12.71
CA GLY A 238 2.83 14.03 -11.33
C GLY A 238 1.49 13.48 -10.82
N LYS A 239 0.52 13.20 -11.69
CA LYS A 239 -0.65 12.40 -11.31
C LYS A 239 -0.24 10.94 -11.16
N VAL A 240 -0.57 10.34 -10.02
CA VAL A 240 -0.25 8.95 -9.69
C VAL A 240 -1.54 8.15 -9.58
N ILE A 241 -1.61 7.01 -10.26
CA ILE A 241 -2.76 6.11 -10.28
C ILE A 241 -2.25 4.72 -9.91
N VAL A 242 -2.75 4.16 -8.81
CA VAL A 242 -2.29 2.86 -8.28
C VAL A 242 -3.28 1.75 -8.66
N GLY A 243 -2.74 0.62 -9.10
CA GLY A 243 -3.50 -0.53 -9.55
C GLY A 243 -4.16 -0.32 -10.92
N ASP A 244 -4.91 -1.33 -11.36
CA ASP A 244 -5.70 -1.30 -12.60
C ASP A 244 -6.96 -0.42 -12.46
N ASN A 245 -6.77 0.85 -12.10
CA ASN A 245 -7.86 1.82 -11.91
C ASN A 245 -8.26 2.46 -13.24
N GLN A 246 -8.96 1.68 -14.07
CA GLN A 246 -9.44 2.11 -15.39
C GLN A 246 -10.32 3.35 -15.32
N LYS A 247 -11.11 3.53 -14.27
CA LYS A 247 -11.94 4.73 -14.08
C LYS A 247 -11.07 5.98 -14.04
N GLU A 248 -9.98 5.95 -13.28
CA GLU A 248 -9.07 7.08 -13.15
C GLU A 248 -8.18 7.27 -14.39
N LEU A 249 -7.67 6.18 -14.98
CA LEU A 249 -6.91 6.24 -16.24
C LEU A 249 -7.71 6.90 -17.37
N ASN A 250 -9.01 6.63 -17.44
CA ASN A 250 -9.90 7.22 -18.43
C ASN A 250 -10.16 8.72 -18.25
N THR A 251 -9.71 9.33 -17.14
CA THR A 251 -9.79 10.78 -16.91
C THR A 251 -8.59 11.57 -17.45
N LEU A 252 -7.54 10.89 -17.90
CA LEU A 252 -6.36 11.54 -18.48
C LEU A 252 -6.72 12.29 -19.77
N LYS A 253 -6.08 13.45 -19.98
CA LYS A 253 -6.33 14.39 -21.08
C LYS A 253 -5.05 14.98 -21.63
#